data_AF-A0AAX4HVA5-F1
#
_entry.id   AF-A0AAX4HVA5-F1
#
_cell.length_a   1.000
_cell.length_b   1.000
_cell.length_c   1.000
_cell.angle_alpha   90.00
_cell.angle_beta   90.00
_cell.angle_gamma   90.00
#
_symmetry.space_group_name_H-M   'P 1'
#
loop_
_entity.id
_entity.type
_entity.pdbx_description
1 polymer ?
#
loop_
_entity_poly.entity_id
_entity_poly.type
_entity_poly.pdbx_seq_one_letter_code
_entity_poly.pdbx_strand_id
1 'polypeptide(L)'
;MKLLLLTSLFLVASCLPDRTSLRFDDASPRLNTQTRETEIPDEVDFKVLSEEILVPKCISCHKGFTDETRILKHVKENDPEISPLFQSVKTGRMPKKAPPLESRELEIVRRYVESVRIERVVTYDELKEKILVPKCIECHKKSGEETNIMRWIDQENPSESKLIKATESGRMPKNNPKLSAYELNLIRNYLNNFRK
;
A
#
# COMPACT_ATOMS: atom_id res chain seq x y z
N MET A 1 -3.16 -56.65 2.63
CA MET A 1 -4.41 -57.12 2.00
C MET A 1 -4.65 -56.30 0.75
N LYS A 2 -4.65 -56.97 -0.42
CA LYS A 2 -4.97 -56.39 -1.73
C LYS A 2 -6.48 -56.31 -1.84
N LEU A 3 -7.05 -55.14 -2.14
CA LEU A 3 -8.43 -55.04 -2.59
C LEU A 3 -8.46 -54.32 -3.94
N LEU A 4 -8.61 -55.14 -4.98
CA LEU A 4 -8.99 -54.75 -6.33
C LEU A 4 -10.44 -54.25 -6.33
N LEU A 5 -10.70 -53.13 -7.00
CA LEU A 5 -12.05 -52.70 -7.41
C LEU A 5 -11.89 -52.03 -8.79
N LEU A 6 -11.97 -52.80 -9.88
CA LEU A 6 -13.14 -52.99 -10.74
C LEU A 6 -13.83 -51.69 -11.21
N THR A 7 -13.37 -51.19 -12.35
CA THR A 7 -14.13 -50.85 -13.56
C THR A 7 -15.58 -50.36 -13.43
N SER A 8 -15.83 -49.13 -13.90
CA SER A 8 -17.01 -48.82 -14.73
C SER A 8 -16.70 -47.63 -15.65
N LEU A 9 -16.31 -47.93 -16.88
CA LEU A 9 -16.15 -46.99 -17.99
C LEU A 9 -17.53 -46.82 -18.65
N PHE A 10 -18.24 -45.74 -18.32
CA PHE A 10 -19.48 -45.36 -19.02
C PHE A 10 -19.13 -44.59 -20.29
N LEU A 11 -19.11 -45.31 -21.42
CA LEU A 11 -19.14 -44.75 -22.76
C LEU A 11 -20.59 -44.34 -23.08
N VAL A 12 -20.90 -43.07 -22.87
CA VAL A 12 -22.17 -42.49 -23.32
C VAL A 12 -21.97 -41.98 -24.74
N ALA A 13 -22.38 -42.80 -25.71
CA ALA A 13 -22.53 -42.40 -27.10
C ALA A 13 -23.85 -41.63 -27.26
N SER A 14 -23.80 -40.31 -27.10
CA SER A 14 -24.92 -39.42 -27.42
C SER A 14 -24.77 -38.82 -28.81
N CYS A 15 -25.76 -39.09 -29.64
CA CYS A 15 -25.96 -38.60 -31.00
C CYS A 15 -25.74 -37.09 -31.11
N LEU A 16 -24.77 -36.69 -31.95
CA LEU A 16 -24.61 -35.31 -32.41
C LEU A 16 -25.65 -35.04 -33.50
N PRO A 17 -26.54 -34.04 -33.35
CA PRO A 17 -27.39 -33.59 -34.43
C PRO A 17 -26.57 -32.99 -35.57
N ASP A 18 -27.11 -33.19 -36.76
CA ASP A 18 -26.52 -32.87 -38.06
C ASP A 18 -26.18 -31.38 -38.21
N ARG A 19 -25.08 -31.13 -38.92
CA ARG A 19 -24.45 -29.82 -39.10
C ARG A 19 -25.26 -28.98 -40.10
N THR A 20 -26.36 -28.38 -39.65
CA THR A 20 -26.92 -27.24 -40.38
C THR A 20 -25.98 -26.05 -40.23
N SER A 21 -25.31 -25.74 -41.33
CA SER A 21 -24.55 -24.52 -41.66
C SER A 21 -25.10 -23.25 -40.99
N LEU A 22 -24.61 -22.95 -39.78
CA LEU A 22 -24.63 -21.59 -39.25
C LEU A 22 -23.57 -20.79 -40.01
N ARG A 23 -24.02 -20.09 -41.06
CA ARG A 23 -23.25 -19.00 -41.64
C ARG A 23 -23.29 -17.84 -40.65
N PHE A 24 -22.22 -17.73 -39.87
CA PHE A 24 -21.91 -16.48 -39.19
C PHE A 24 -21.35 -15.56 -40.26
N ASP A 25 -22.07 -14.49 -40.59
CA ASP A 25 -21.50 -13.42 -41.39
C ASP A 25 -20.27 -12.89 -40.62
N ASP A 26 -19.08 -13.04 -41.21
CA ASP A 26 -17.75 -12.74 -40.65
C ASP A 26 -17.51 -11.26 -40.30
N ALA A 27 -18.57 -10.45 -40.21
CA ALA A 27 -18.53 -9.03 -39.88
C ALA A 27 -18.95 -8.75 -38.43
N SER A 28 -18.67 -9.67 -37.49
CA SER A 28 -18.75 -9.31 -36.07
C SER A 28 -17.65 -8.29 -35.77
N PRO A 29 -17.98 -7.04 -35.37
CA PRO A 29 -16.96 -6.08 -35.00
C PRO A 29 -16.16 -6.69 -33.87
N ARG A 30 -14.88 -6.95 -34.13
CA ARG A 30 -13.93 -7.31 -33.08
C ARG A 30 -13.95 -6.15 -32.10
N LEU A 31 -14.70 -6.31 -31.01
CA LEU A 31 -14.58 -5.47 -29.84
C LEU A 31 -13.12 -5.62 -29.45
N ASN A 32 -12.33 -4.63 -29.87
CA ASN A 32 -10.94 -4.52 -29.55
C ASN A 32 -10.91 -4.22 -28.06
N THR A 33 -11.08 -5.26 -27.25
CA THR A 33 -10.77 -5.26 -25.83
C THR A 33 -9.25 -5.22 -25.75
N GLN A 34 -8.68 -4.11 -26.22
CA GLN A 34 -7.37 -3.68 -25.78
C GLN A 34 -7.53 -3.54 -24.28
N THR A 35 -7.10 -4.59 -23.58
CA THR A 35 -6.81 -4.56 -22.16
C THR A 35 -5.82 -3.44 -22.01
N ARG A 36 -6.33 -2.23 -21.79
CA ARG A 36 -5.52 -1.05 -21.51
C ARG A 36 -4.94 -1.38 -20.15
N GLU A 37 -3.73 -1.95 -20.15
CA GLU A 37 -2.84 -1.94 -19.01
C GLU A 37 -2.68 -0.48 -18.65
N THR A 38 -3.60 -0.01 -17.81
CA THR A 38 -3.70 1.38 -17.46
C THR A 38 -2.56 1.56 -16.47
N GLU A 39 -1.52 2.25 -16.91
CA GLU A 39 -0.36 2.54 -16.07
C GLU A 39 -0.83 3.11 -14.74
N ILE A 40 -0.21 2.65 -13.65
CA ILE A 40 -0.56 3.12 -12.31
C ILE A 40 0.10 4.50 -12.17
N PRO A 41 -0.68 5.56 -11.86
CA PRO A 41 -0.11 6.88 -11.68
C PRO A 41 1.05 6.87 -10.69
N ASP A 42 2.10 7.64 -10.98
CA ASP A 42 3.28 7.77 -10.11
C ASP A 42 2.88 8.27 -8.71
N GLU A 43 1.88 9.15 -8.66
CA GLU A 43 1.30 9.67 -7.43
C GLU A 43 -0.15 9.21 -7.29
N VAL A 44 -0.45 8.54 -6.17
CA VAL A 44 -1.81 8.11 -5.83
C VAL A 44 -2.28 8.91 -4.63
N ASP A 45 -3.22 9.82 -4.88
CA ASP A 45 -3.92 10.60 -3.86
C ASP A 45 -5.26 9.96 -3.50
N PHE A 46 -6.01 10.60 -2.59
CA PHE A 46 -7.35 10.13 -2.21
C PHE A 46 -8.33 10.13 -3.38
N LYS A 47 -8.19 11.06 -4.32
CA LYS A 47 -9.08 11.16 -5.47
C LYS A 47 -8.95 9.92 -6.35
N VAL A 48 -7.72 9.54 -6.71
CA VAL A 48 -7.44 8.32 -7.49
C VAL A 48 -7.97 7.08 -6.76
N LEU A 49 -7.65 6.93 -5.46
CA LEU A 49 -8.16 5.83 -4.64
C LEU A 49 -9.70 5.78 -4.65
N SER A 50 -10.33 6.94 -4.50
CA SER A 50 -11.78 7.06 -4.38
C SER A 50 -12.48 6.69 -5.69
N GLU A 51 -12.05 7.29 -6.80
CA GLU A 51 -12.65 7.09 -8.12
C GLU A 51 -12.45 5.66 -8.63
N GLU A 52 -11.25 5.10 -8.45
CA GLU A 52 -10.92 3.79 -8.99
C GLU A 52 -11.38 2.62 -8.10
N ILE A 53 -11.46 2.81 -6.78
CA ILE A 53 -11.68 1.70 -5.84
C ILE A 53 -12.86 1.97 -4.90
N LEU A 54 -12.82 3.07 -4.13
CA LEU A 54 -13.79 3.24 -3.05
C LEU A 54 -15.22 3.39 -3.58
N VAL A 55 -15.44 4.26 -4.57
CA VAL A 55 -16.76 4.50 -5.17
C VAL A 55 -17.33 3.24 -5.81
N PRO A 56 -16.62 2.55 -6.73
CA PRO A 56 -17.19 1.39 -7.40
C PRO A 56 -17.34 0.17 -6.49
N LYS A 57 -16.47 -0.03 -5.48
CA LYS A 57 -16.37 -1.31 -4.75
C LYS A 57 -16.67 -1.25 -3.25
N CYS A 58 -16.52 -0.10 -2.59
CA CYS A 58 -16.54 -0.01 -1.13
C CYS A 58 -17.70 0.82 -0.57
N ILE A 59 -18.03 1.95 -1.20
CA ILE A 59 -18.94 2.98 -0.64
C ILE A 59 -20.38 2.48 -0.46
N SER A 60 -20.81 1.48 -1.24
CA SER A 60 -22.14 0.85 -1.09
C SER A 60 -22.38 0.32 0.34
N CYS A 61 -21.34 -0.21 0.98
CA CYS A 61 -21.36 -0.70 2.36
C CYS A 61 -20.69 0.26 3.35
N HIS A 62 -19.71 1.05 2.89
CA HIS A 62 -18.91 1.96 3.71
C HIS A 62 -19.20 3.42 3.33
N LYS A 63 -20.42 3.89 3.55
CA LYS A 63 -20.86 5.24 3.12
C LYS A 63 -19.97 6.38 3.60
N GLY A 64 -19.33 6.24 4.77
CA GLY A 64 -18.41 7.24 5.31
C GLY A 64 -17.05 7.32 4.61
N PHE A 65 -16.73 6.39 3.70
CA PHE A 65 -15.44 6.37 2.99
C PHE A 65 -15.37 7.35 1.82
N THR A 66 -16.42 8.14 1.58
CA THR A 66 -16.35 9.35 0.73
C THR A 66 -15.53 10.47 1.36
N ASP A 67 -15.27 10.39 2.67
CA ASP A 67 -14.51 11.35 3.46
C ASP A 67 -13.14 10.74 3.81
N GLU A 68 -12.07 11.36 3.32
CA GLU A 68 -10.70 10.91 3.55
C GLU A 68 -10.38 10.78 5.04
N THR A 69 -10.89 11.67 5.89
CA THR A 69 -10.61 11.64 7.34
C THR A 69 -11.12 10.35 8.00
N ARG A 70 -12.13 9.69 7.42
CA ARG A 70 -12.63 8.38 7.89
C ARG A 70 -11.72 7.25 7.43
N ILE A 71 -11.18 7.32 6.22
CA ILE A 71 -10.23 6.36 5.68
C ILE A 71 -8.90 6.42 6.44
N LEU A 72 -8.42 7.62 6.77
CA LEU A 72 -7.16 7.83 7.49
C LEU A 72 -7.11 7.10 8.85
N LYS A 73 -8.26 6.82 9.49
CA LYS A 73 -8.34 6.01 10.71
C LYS A 73 -7.93 4.55 10.51
N HIS A 74 -7.91 4.09 9.25
CA HIS A 74 -7.52 2.75 8.83
C HIS A 74 -6.15 2.72 8.15
N VAL A 75 -5.49 3.87 8.03
CA VAL A 75 -4.11 3.99 7.58
C VAL A 75 -3.25 4.07 8.84
N LYS A 76 -2.28 3.17 8.96
CA LYS A 76 -1.32 3.19 10.07
C LYS A 76 0.05 3.50 9.52
N GLU A 77 0.64 4.56 10.05
CA GLU A 77 2.10 4.73 10.03
C GLU A 77 2.71 4.77 8.62
N ASN A 78 1.91 5.04 7.59
CA ASN A 78 2.34 5.00 6.19
C ASN A 78 2.96 3.68 5.76
N ASP A 79 2.56 2.61 6.44
CA ASP A 79 3.05 1.28 6.18
C ASP A 79 1.85 0.40 5.79
N PRO A 80 1.75 0.00 4.50
CA PRO A 80 0.71 -0.89 4.02
C PRO A 80 0.67 -2.20 4.79
N GLU A 81 1.83 -2.74 5.19
CA GLU A 81 1.93 -4.06 5.79
C GLU A 81 1.28 -4.14 7.19
N ILE A 82 1.11 -2.99 7.85
CA ILE A 82 0.41 -2.90 9.14
C ILE A 82 -0.90 -2.11 9.08
N SER A 83 -1.19 -1.44 7.96
CA SER A 83 -2.40 -0.65 7.78
C SER A 83 -3.63 -1.55 7.61
N PRO A 84 -4.65 -1.44 8.51
CA PRO A 84 -5.88 -2.22 8.41
C PRO A 84 -6.58 -2.10 7.06
N LEU A 85 -6.51 -0.92 6.42
CA LEU A 85 -7.04 -0.69 5.07
C LEU A 85 -6.43 -1.66 4.06
N PHE A 86 -5.11 -1.66 3.92
CA PHE A 86 -4.40 -2.51 2.95
C PHE A 86 -4.50 -3.99 3.30
N GLN A 87 -4.33 -4.35 4.57
CA GLN A 87 -4.42 -5.75 5.00
C GLN A 87 -5.80 -6.36 4.72
N SER A 88 -6.88 -5.59 4.86
CA SER A 88 -8.22 -6.10 4.58
C SER A 88 -8.44 -6.44 3.12
N VAL A 89 -7.88 -5.65 2.20
CA VAL A 89 -8.00 -5.91 0.75
C VAL A 89 -7.00 -6.95 0.28
N LYS A 90 -5.74 -6.90 0.76
CA LYS A 90 -4.67 -7.87 0.43
C LYS A 90 -5.04 -9.30 0.80
N THR A 91 -5.74 -9.48 1.92
CA THR A 91 -6.18 -10.81 2.39
C THR A 91 -7.52 -11.26 1.78
N GLY A 92 -8.12 -10.47 0.88
CA GLY A 92 -9.42 -10.78 0.28
C GLY A 92 -10.60 -10.70 1.25
N ARG A 93 -10.42 -10.17 2.47
CA ARG A 93 -11.54 -9.94 3.41
C ARG A 93 -12.47 -8.83 2.93
N MET A 94 -11.93 -7.91 2.14
CA MET A 94 -12.67 -6.88 1.43
C MET A 94 -12.35 -6.95 -0.07
N PRO A 95 -13.36 -6.82 -0.94
CA PRO A 95 -14.78 -6.57 -0.61
C PRO A 95 -15.55 -7.85 -0.15
N LYS A 96 -16.47 -7.74 0.82
CA LYS A 96 -17.15 -8.91 1.45
C LYS A 96 -18.06 -9.77 0.54
N LYS A 97 -18.51 -9.23 -0.59
CA LYS A 97 -19.48 -9.86 -1.50
C LYS A 97 -19.17 -9.59 -2.97
N ALA A 98 -17.95 -9.18 -3.25
CA ALA A 98 -17.47 -8.98 -4.61
C ALA A 98 -16.15 -9.75 -4.76
N PRO A 99 -15.68 -9.97 -6.00
CA PRO A 99 -14.35 -10.49 -6.22
C PRO A 99 -13.29 -9.66 -5.47
N PRO A 100 -12.18 -10.28 -5.02
CA PRO A 100 -11.03 -9.56 -4.48
C PRO A 100 -10.53 -8.49 -5.44
N LEU A 101 -9.81 -7.50 -4.89
CA LEU A 101 -9.15 -6.49 -5.72
C LEU A 101 -8.09 -7.14 -6.63
N GLU A 102 -8.00 -6.66 -7.86
CA GLU A 102 -6.96 -7.08 -8.80
C GLU A 102 -5.59 -6.53 -8.38
N SER A 103 -4.51 -7.09 -8.92
CA SER A 103 -3.13 -6.68 -8.58
C SER A 103 -2.90 -5.18 -8.76
N ARG A 104 -3.46 -4.58 -9.81
CA ARG A 104 -3.38 -3.13 -10.08
C ARG A 104 -4.07 -2.31 -8.99
N GLU A 105 -5.25 -2.74 -8.57
CA GLU A 105 -6.04 -2.05 -7.55
C GLU A 105 -5.41 -2.18 -6.17
N LEU A 106 -4.89 -3.36 -5.84
CA LEU A 106 -4.08 -3.55 -4.63
C LEU A 106 -2.90 -2.59 -4.60
N GLU A 107 -2.22 -2.41 -5.73
CA GLU A 107 -1.10 -1.48 -5.84
C GLU A 107 -1.52 -0.02 -5.66
N ILE A 108 -2.70 0.39 -6.13
CA ILE A 108 -3.26 1.73 -5.84
C ILE A 108 -3.51 1.90 -4.34
N VAL A 109 -4.12 0.91 -3.66
CA VAL A 109 -4.33 1.00 -2.20
C VAL A 109 -2.99 1.07 -1.46
N ARG A 110 -1.99 0.29 -1.90
CA ARG A 110 -0.65 0.30 -1.32
C ARG A 110 -0.01 1.68 -1.45
N ARG A 111 0.02 2.25 -2.67
CA ARG A 111 0.61 3.57 -2.95
C ARG A 111 -0.11 4.68 -2.20
N TYR A 112 -1.43 4.62 -2.07
CA TYR A 112 -2.18 5.57 -1.26
C TYR A 112 -1.73 5.54 0.21
N VAL A 113 -1.63 4.35 0.81
CA VAL A 113 -1.17 4.23 2.21
C VAL A 113 0.23 4.82 2.40
N GLU A 114 1.12 4.59 1.43
CA GLU A 114 2.48 5.12 1.43
C GLU A 114 2.54 6.64 1.23
N SER A 115 1.63 7.21 0.43
CA SER A 115 1.63 8.64 0.06
C SER A 115 0.98 9.54 1.11
N VAL A 116 0.05 9.00 1.91
CA VAL A 116 -0.66 9.75 2.96
C VAL A 116 0.32 10.50 3.87
N ARG A 117 0.02 11.73 4.28
CA ARG A 117 0.82 12.44 5.29
C ARG A 117 0.01 12.56 6.57
N ILE A 118 0.32 11.72 7.56
CA ILE A 118 -0.28 11.84 8.89
C ILE A 118 0.58 12.82 9.69
N GLU A 119 0.17 14.08 9.70
CA GLU A 119 0.74 15.08 10.60
C GLU A 119 0.37 14.73 12.03
N ARG A 120 1.37 14.33 12.82
CA ARG A 120 1.22 14.15 14.26
C ARG A 120 2.45 14.66 14.97
N VAL A 121 2.26 15.11 16.21
CA VAL A 121 3.38 15.46 17.08
C VAL A 121 4.11 14.17 17.44
N VAL A 122 5.37 14.06 17.01
CA VAL A 122 6.29 13.00 17.43
C VAL A 122 7.20 13.59 18.49
N THR A 123 7.30 12.94 19.64
CA THR A 123 8.20 13.39 20.71
C THR A 123 9.62 12.91 20.47
N TYR A 124 10.59 13.53 21.13
CA TYR A 124 11.97 13.04 21.09
C TYR A 124 12.10 11.62 21.63
N ASP A 125 11.40 11.29 22.72
CA ASP A 125 11.45 9.94 23.31
C ASP A 125 10.95 8.87 22.34
N GLU A 126 9.87 9.15 21.62
CA GLU A 126 9.37 8.27 20.58
C GLU A 126 10.39 8.10 19.43
N LEU A 127 10.93 9.20 18.91
CA LEU A 127 11.97 9.16 17.88
C LEU A 127 13.19 8.35 18.35
N LYS A 128 13.59 8.56 19.61
CA LYS A 128 14.73 7.91 20.24
C LYS A 128 14.51 6.41 20.37
N GLU A 129 13.38 5.99 20.90
CA GLU A 129 13.04 4.57 21.08
C GLU A 129 12.93 3.85 19.74
N LYS A 130 12.20 4.44 18.78
CA LYS A 130 11.87 3.77 17.51
C LYS A 130 13.02 3.78 16.49
N ILE A 131 13.85 4.82 16.50
CA ILE A 131 14.87 5.01 15.46
C ILE A 131 16.26 5.17 16.04
N LEU A 132 16.48 6.15 16.93
CA LEU A 132 17.85 6.51 17.31
C LEU A 132 18.56 5.37 18.06
N VAL A 133 17.92 4.77 19.07
CA VAL A 133 18.48 3.65 19.84
C VAL A 133 18.78 2.45 18.95
N PRO A 134 17.82 1.90 18.18
CA PRO A 134 18.08 0.68 17.42
C PRO A 134 19.01 0.89 16.21
N LYS A 135 19.11 2.10 15.63
CA LYS A 135 19.76 2.29 14.33
C LYS A 135 20.87 3.33 14.27
N CYS A 136 20.93 4.27 15.22
CA CYS A 136 21.83 5.42 15.12
C CYS A 136 22.84 5.51 16.27
N ILE A 137 22.42 5.21 17.51
CA ILE A 137 23.18 5.47 18.74
C ILE A 137 24.43 4.59 18.85
N GLU A 138 24.45 3.41 18.24
CA GLU A 138 25.63 2.56 18.19
C GLU A 138 26.86 3.32 17.64
N CYS A 139 26.66 4.06 16.54
CA CYS A 139 27.69 4.90 15.93
C CYS A 139 27.68 6.35 16.45
N HIS A 140 26.52 6.85 16.88
CA HIS A 140 26.31 8.23 17.31
C HIS A 140 25.92 8.30 18.79
N LYS A 141 26.78 7.82 19.69
CA LYS A 141 26.49 7.70 21.14
C LYS A 141 25.89 8.97 21.78
N LYS A 142 26.37 10.15 21.37
CA LYS A 142 25.88 11.44 21.89
C LYS A 142 24.42 11.75 21.50
N SER A 143 23.91 11.16 20.42
CA SER A 143 22.53 11.37 19.95
C SER A 143 21.47 10.75 20.85
N GLY A 144 21.87 10.09 21.95
CA GLY A 144 20.96 9.69 23.03
C GLY A 144 20.39 10.86 23.85
N GLU A 145 20.87 12.09 23.64
CA GLU A 145 20.31 13.31 24.21
C GLU A 145 19.76 14.21 23.11
N GLU A 146 18.61 14.85 23.35
CA GLU A 146 17.92 15.68 22.36
C GLU A 146 18.79 16.86 21.90
N THR A 147 19.43 17.53 22.84
CA THR A 147 20.36 18.65 22.57
C THR A 147 21.45 18.30 21.56
N ASN A 148 21.90 17.04 21.52
CA ASN A 148 22.91 16.56 20.59
C ASN A 148 22.37 16.20 19.21
N ILE A 149 21.06 16.03 19.01
CA ILE A 149 20.49 15.89 17.66
C ILE A 149 20.11 17.26 17.08
N MET A 150 19.80 18.24 17.94
CA MET A 150 19.41 19.60 17.52
C MET A 150 20.45 20.28 16.62
N ARG A 151 21.74 19.96 16.78
CA ARG A 151 22.83 20.44 15.89
C ARG A 151 22.74 19.96 14.43
N TRP A 152 21.85 19.01 14.13
CA TRP A 152 21.59 18.50 12.78
C TRP A 152 20.23 18.92 12.23
N ILE A 153 19.49 19.72 13.01
CA ILE A 153 18.15 20.16 12.71
C ILE A 153 18.24 21.63 12.33
N ASP A 154 17.73 21.94 11.15
CA ASP A 154 17.46 23.32 10.74
C ASP A 154 16.05 23.66 11.24
N GLN A 155 15.98 24.53 12.25
CA GLN A 155 14.72 24.92 12.88
C GLN A 155 13.89 25.86 12.00
N GLU A 156 14.52 26.59 11.09
CA GLU A 156 13.83 27.50 10.18
C GLU A 156 13.28 26.71 8.98
N ASN A 157 14.05 25.73 8.51
CA ASN A 157 13.70 24.90 7.37
C ASN A 157 13.87 23.40 7.71
N PRO A 158 12.89 22.77 8.41
CA PRO A 158 12.93 21.37 8.79
C PRO A 158 13.34 20.39 7.68
N SER A 159 12.87 20.59 6.45
CA SER A 159 13.23 19.78 5.27
C SER A 159 14.70 19.89 4.86
N GLU A 160 15.37 20.97 5.23
CA GLU A 160 16.79 21.21 4.95
C GLU A 160 17.72 20.60 5.99
N SER A 161 17.16 20.07 7.09
CA SER A 161 17.90 19.44 8.18
C SER A 161 18.85 18.36 7.69
N LYS A 162 20.09 18.35 8.21
CA LYS A 162 21.10 17.31 7.90
C LYS A 162 20.60 15.92 8.28
N LEU A 163 19.79 15.83 9.34
CA LEU A 163 19.18 14.59 9.80
C LEU A 163 18.34 13.92 8.70
N ILE A 164 17.31 14.61 8.18
CA ILE A 164 16.40 14.04 7.18
C ILE A 164 17.10 13.78 5.85
N LYS A 165 17.96 14.69 5.39
CA LYS A 165 18.72 14.51 4.14
C LYS A 165 19.65 13.28 4.20
N ALA A 166 20.29 13.03 5.34
CA ALA A 166 21.16 11.86 5.50
C ALA A 166 20.37 10.55 5.47
N THR A 167 19.19 10.51 6.07
CA THR A 167 18.35 9.31 6.12
C THR A 167 17.63 9.06 4.79
N GLU A 168 17.10 10.09 4.13
CA GLU A 168 16.42 9.95 2.83
C GLU A 168 17.38 9.54 1.71
N SER A 169 18.61 10.07 1.72
CA SER A 169 19.66 9.64 0.77
C SER A 169 20.17 8.22 1.03
N GLY A 170 19.75 7.57 2.12
CA GLY A 170 20.23 6.26 2.53
C GLY A 170 21.68 6.23 2.99
N ARG A 171 22.31 7.39 3.23
CA ARG A 171 23.64 7.48 3.86
C ARG A 171 23.59 7.07 5.34
N MET A 172 22.43 7.20 5.96
CA MET A 172 22.15 6.74 7.31
C MET A 172 20.89 5.87 7.35
N PRO A 173 20.87 4.84 8.21
CA PRO A 173 21.92 4.44 9.16
C PRO A 173 23.11 3.73 8.48
N LYS A 174 24.33 3.90 9.03
CA LYS A 174 25.53 3.22 8.52
C LYS A 174 25.50 1.74 8.93
N ASN A 175 25.80 0.84 7.99
CA ASN A 175 25.86 -0.61 8.20
C ASN A 175 24.54 -1.26 8.67
N ASN A 176 23.43 -0.55 8.55
CA ASN A 176 22.09 -1.04 8.89
C ASN A 176 21.19 -0.91 7.66
N PRO A 177 20.07 -1.64 7.60
CA PRO A 177 19.06 -1.42 6.57
C PRO A 177 18.61 0.04 6.53
N LYS A 178 18.30 0.54 5.32
CA LYS A 178 17.71 1.87 5.14
C LYS A 178 16.45 2.02 6.00
N LEU A 179 16.18 3.26 6.42
CA LEU A 179 14.95 3.54 7.13
C LEU A 179 13.74 3.22 6.25
N SER A 180 12.71 2.62 6.85
CA SER A 180 11.44 2.41 6.16
C SER A 180 10.73 3.75 5.91
N ALA A 181 9.70 3.73 5.05
CA ALA A 181 8.86 4.92 4.82
C ALA A 181 8.25 5.45 6.13
N TYR A 182 7.80 4.54 7.00
CA TYR A 182 7.32 4.87 8.34
C TYR A 182 8.36 5.61 9.19
N GLU A 183 9.58 5.08 9.28
CA GLU A 183 10.64 5.67 10.09
C GLU A 183 11.06 7.05 9.55
N LEU A 184 11.12 7.20 8.22
CA LEU A 184 11.34 8.51 7.62
C LEU A 184 10.20 9.49 7.98
N ASN A 185 8.96 9.02 8.02
CA ASN A 185 7.84 9.87 8.42
C ASN A 185 7.88 10.28 9.91
N LEU A 186 8.33 9.39 10.81
CA LEU A 186 8.59 9.76 12.21
C LEU A 186 9.61 10.90 12.32
N ILE A 187 10.69 10.84 11.54
CA ILE A 187 11.69 11.92 11.50
C ILE A 187 11.04 13.21 11.01
N ARG A 188 10.30 13.18 9.88
CA ARG A 188 9.64 14.39 9.34
C ARG A 188 8.66 15.00 10.34
N ASN A 189 7.83 14.19 10.98
CA ASN A 189 6.88 14.63 11.98
C ASN A 189 7.57 15.23 13.21
N TYR A 190 8.68 14.65 13.67
CA TYR A 190 9.47 15.24 14.75
C TYR A 190 10.05 16.60 14.35
N LEU A 191 10.58 16.71 13.12
CA LEU A 191 11.15 17.95 12.61
C LEU A 191 10.08 19.06 12.41
N ASN A 192 8.85 18.68 12.08
CA ASN A 192 7.74 19.62 11.94
C ASN A 192 7.38 20.34 13.24
N ASN A 193 7.74 19.81 14.41
CA ASN A 193 7.54 20.49 15.70
C ASN A 193 8.33 21.80 15.83
N PHE A 194 9.38 22.00 15.01
CA PHE A 194 10.23 23.18 15.06
C PHE A 194 9.80 24.28 14.09
N ARG A 195 8.84 23.99 13.20
CA ARG A 195 8.32 24.96 12.25
C ARG A 195 7.55 26.04 13.02
N LYS A 196 8.06 27.27 13.01
CA LYS A 196 7.40 28.44 13.60
C LYS A 196 6.35 29.02 12.65
#